data_AF-A0A2W6SCX1-F1
#
_entry.id   AF-A0A2W6SCX1-F1
#
_cell.length_a   1.000
_cell.length_b   1.000
_cell.length_c   1.000
_cell.angle_alpha   90.00
_cell.angle_beta   90.00
_cell.angle_gamma   90.00
#
_symmetry.space_group_name_H-M   'P 1'
#
loop_
_entity.id
_entity.type
_entity.pdbx_description
1 polymer ?
#
loop_
_entity_poly.entity_id
_entity_poly.type
_entity_poly.pdbx_seq_one_letter_code
_entity_poly.pdbx_strand_id
1 'polypeptide(L)' 'NKPLDTISDWITSIDDSEHFFLHCAGGYRSMVAASILNSHGIRNFTEIEGGFNGIKKTEKFPTSDFVCQSKTI' A
#
# COMPACT_ATOMS: atom_id res chain seq x y z
N ASN A 1 -3.94 6.81 2.85
CA ASN A 1 -3.88 5.51 3.55
C ASN A 1 -5.15 4.74 3.22
N LYS A 2 -5.06 3.56 2.59
CA LYS A 2 -6.20 2.68 2.25
C LYS A 2 -6.00 1.33 2.95
N PRO A 3 -6.70 1.07 4.08
CA PRO A 3 -6.50 -0.15 4.87
C PRO A 3 -6.95 -1.44 4.15
N LEU A 4 -6.29 -2.57 4.44
CA LEU A 4 -6.59 -3.87 3.84
C LEU A 4 -7.93 -4.44 4.34
N ASP A 5 -8.27 -4.21 5.60
CA ASP A 5 -9.51 -4.66 6.23
C ASP A 5 -10.78 -4.08 5.59
N THR A 6 -10.68 -2.89 5.00
CA THR A 6 -11.77 -2.23 4.27
C THR A 6 -11.61 -2.29 2.75
N ILE A 7 -10.82 -3.24 2.21
CA ILE A 7 -10.49 -3.30 0.78
C ILE A 7 -11.71 -3.39 -0.13
N SER A 8 -12.73 -4.11 0.30
CA SER A 8 -14.00 -4.25 -0.43
C SER A 8 -14.70 -2.90 -0.67
N ASP A 9 -14.49 -1.92 0.21
CA ASP A 9 -15.16 -0.62 0.12
C ASP A 9 -14.50 0.30 -0.92
N TRP A 10 -13.21 0.11 -1.21
CA TRP A 10 -12.45 1.03 -2.05
C TRP A 10 -11.80 0.41 -3.29
N ILE A 11 -11.83 -0.92 -3.45
CA ILE A 11 -11.16 -1.59 -4.57
C ILE A 11 -11.71 -1.15 -5.93
N THR A 12 -13.00 -0.87 -6.02
CA THR A 12 -13.65 -0.39 -7.24
C THR A 12 -13.36 1.08 -7.55
N SER A 13 -12.80 1.83 -6.59
CA SER A 13 -12.46 3.24 -6.73
C SER A 13 -11.03 3.46 -7.23
N ILE A 14 -10.31 2.39 -7.58
CA ILE A 14 -8.92 2.48 -8.02
C ILE A 14 -8.91 2.86 -9.50
N ASP A 15 -8.18 3.93 -9.79
CA ASP A 15 -7.85 4.30 -11.16
C ASP A 15 -6.64 3.47 -11.62
N ASP A 16 -6.86 2.55 -12.57
CA ASP A 16 -5.80 1.71 -13.15
C ASP A 16 -5.11 2.38 -14.36
N SER A 17 -5.50 3.61 -14.70
CA SER A 17 -4.86 4.37 -15.79
C SER A 17 -3.46 4.88 -15.41
N GLU A 18 -3.23 5.15 -14.12
CA GLU A 18 -1.93 5.58 -13.60
C GLU A 18 -1.24 4.47 -12.81
N HIS A 19 0.08 4.33 -13.02
CA HIS A 19 0.87 3.34 -12.28
C HIS A 19 1.04 3.76 -10.83
N PHE A 20 0.74 2.86 -9.90
CA PHE A 20 0.90 3.13 -8.46
C PHE A 20 1.75 2.10 -7.74
N PHE A 21 2.27 2.50 -6.57
CA PHE A 21 3.04 1.64 -5.68
C PHE A 21 2.23 1.25 -4.46
N LEU A 22 2.30 -0.02 -4.09
CA LEU A 22 1.60 -0.58 -2.95
C LEU A 22 2.60 -1.07 -1.90
N HIS A 23 2.41 -0.68 -0.65
CA HIS A 23 3.21 -1.16 0.46
C HIS A 23 2.37 -1.26 1.75
N CYS A 24 2.82 -2.10 2.68
CA CYS A 24 2.39 -2.04 4.07
C CYS A 24 3.60 -1.74 4.98
N ALA A 25 3.57 -2.13 6.25
CA ALA A 25 4.72 -1.96 7.13
C ALA A 25 5.89 -2.89 6.77
N GLY A 26 5.61 -4.16 6.42
CA GLY A 26 6.62 -5.22 6.26
C GLY A 26 6.43 -6.16 5.06
N GLY A 27 5.57 -5.82 4.10
CA GLY A 27 5.33 -6.60 2.87
C GLY A 27 4.12 -7.55 2.90
N TYR A 28 3.80 -8.18 4.03
CA TYR A 28 2.76 -9.23 4.06
C TYR A 28 1.35 -8.74 3.63
N ARG A 29 0.86 -7.63 4.21
CA ARG A 29 -0.47 -7.10 3.89
C ARG A 29 -0.54 -6.51 2.47
N SER A 30 0.56 -5.97 1.97
CA SER A 30 0.64 -5.46 0.60
C SER A 30 0.66 -6.60 -0.42
N MET A 31 1.31 -7.72 -0.12
CA MET A 31 1.21 -8.95 -0.91
C MET A 31 -0.23 -9.48 -0.98
N VAL A 32 -0.95 -9.51 0.15
CA VAL A 32 -2.37 -9.93 0.16
C VAL A 32 -3.22 -8.95 -0.67
N ALA A 33 -3.08 -7.64 -0.45
CA ALA A 33 -3.77 -6.64 -1.27
C ALA A 33 -3.44 -6.80 -2.77
N ALA A 34 -2.19 -7.07 -3.14
CA ALA A 34 -1.79 -7.30 -4.52
C ALA A 34 -2.50 -8.52 -5.15
N SER A 35 -2.70 -9.60 -4.39
CA SER A 35 -3.47 -10.76 -4.89
C SER A 35 -4.93 -10.42 -5.17
N ILE A 36 -5.55 -9.59 -4.32
CA ILE A 36 -6.93 -9.14 -4.48
C ILE A 36 -7.04 -8.18 -5.68
N LEU A 37 -6.12 -7.22 -5.82
CA LEU A 37 -6.08 -6.32 -6.99
C LEU A 37 -5.97 -7.12 -8.31
N ASN A 38 -5.08 -8.11 -8.34
CA ASN A 38 -4.94 -9.02 -9.48
C ASN A 38 -6.23 -9.79 -9.79
N SER A 39 -6.96 -10.28 -8.78
CA SER A 39 -8.23 -10.98 -9.01
C SER A 39 -9.34 -10.05 -9.54
N HIS A 40 -9.23 -8.75 -9.28
CA HIS A 40 -10.11 -7.71 -9.82
C HIS A 40 -9.63 -7.15 -11.18
N GLY A 41 -8.57 -7.71 -11.76
CA GLY A 41 -8.06 -7.32 -13.07
C GLY A 41 -7.18 -6.08 -13.08
N ILE A 42 -6.94 -5.46 -11.91
CA ILE A 42 -6.06 -4.30 -11.75
C ILE A 42 -4.63 -4.80 -11.80
N ARG A 43 -3.82 -4.27 -12.73
CA ARG A 43 -2.47 -4.79 -13.01
C ARG A 43 -1.41 -3.70 -13.10
N ASN A 44 -1.79 -2.44 -13.17
CA ASN A 44 -0.86 -1.33 -13.33
C ASN A 44 -0.29 -0.87 -11.99
N PHE A 45 0.33 -1.79 -11.24
CA PHE A 45 0.94 -1.44 -9.96
C PHE A 45 2.19 -2.28 -9.66
N THR A 46 3.03 -1.75 -8.76
CA THR A 46 4.19 -2.45 -8.22
C THR A 46 4.04 -2.60 -6.71
N GLU A 47 4.20 -3.82 -6.20
CA GLU A 47 4.27 -4.10 -4.76
C GLU A 47 5.72 -3.91 -4.26
N ILE A 48 5.87 -3.23 -3.13
CA ILE A 48 7.19 -2.97 -2.54
C ILE A 48 7.55 -4.06 -1.54
N GLU A 49 8.50 -4.92 -1.92
CA GLU A 49 9.05 -5.96 -1.07
C GLU A 49 9.60 -5.39 0.25
N GLY A 50 9.29 -6.06 1.37
CA GLY A 50 9.69 -5.61 2.71
C GLY A 50 8.91 -4.40 3.23
N GLY A 51 7.97 -3.86 2.45
CA GLY A 51 7.12 -2.73 2.81
C GLY A 51 7.90 -1.48 3.20
N PHE A 52 7.28 -0.63 4.03
CA PHE A 52 7.87 0.62 4.49
C PHE A 52 9.18 0.41 5.27
N ASN A 53 9.31 -0.70 6.01
CA ASN A 53 10.57 -1.05 6.67
C ASN A 53 11.70 -1.28 5.65
N GLY A 54 11.40 -1.90 4.51
CA GLY A 54 12.33 -2.04 3.38
C GLY A 54 12.73 -0.67 2.82
N ILE A 55 11.75 0.19 2.56
CA ILE A 55 11.98 1.57 2.08
C ILE A 55 12.91 2.33 3.02
N LYS A 56 12.61 2.32 4.33
CA LYS A 56 13.38 3.03 5.35
C LYS A 56 14.84 2.55 5.42
N LYS A 57 15.08 1.25 5.28
CA LYS A 57 16.44 0.67 5.28
C LYS A 57 17.29 1.10 4.09
N THR A 58 16.67 1.56 2.99
CA THR A 58 17.46 2.03 1.84
C THR A 58 18.15 3.36 2.12
N GLU A 59 17.63 4.16 3.06
CA GLU A 59 18.09 5.53 3.37
C GLU A 59 18.16 6.48 2.16
N LYS A 60 17.57 6.08 1.02
CA LYS A 60 17.56 6.87 -0.23
C LYS A 60 16.41 7.86 -0.32
N PHE A 61 15.37 7.67 0.49
CA PHE A 61 14.12 8.44 0.42
C PHE A 61 13.84 9.15 1.74
N PRO A 62 13.43 10.43 1.71
CA PRO A 62 12.96 11.09 2.92
C PRO A 62 11.67 10.42 3.42
N THR A 63 11.54 10.27 4.74
CA THR A 63 10.34 9.73 5.38
C THR A 63 9.73 10.75 6.32
N SER A 64 8.41 10.77 6.43
CA SER A 64 7.71 11.62 7.40
C SER A 64 7.71 10.98 8.79
N ASP A 65 7.57 11.81 9.82
CA ASP A 65 7.35 11.32 11.18
C ASP A 65 6.04 10.53 11.29
N PHE A 66 6.04 9.50 12.13
CA PHE A 66 4.83 8.74 12.40
C PHE A 66 3.89 9.54 13.29
N VAL A 67 2.68 9.80 12.79
CA VAL A 67 1.59 10.40 13.55
C VAL A 67 0.53 9.34 13.85
N CYS A 68 0.17 9.20 15.12
CA CYS A 68 -0.82 8.24 15.56
C CYS A 68 -2.22 8.65 15.07
N GLN A 69 -2.84 7.86 14.19
CA GLN A 69 -4.12 8.20 13.57
C GLN A 69 -5.27 8.36 14.58
N SER A 70 -5.20 7.71 15.74
CA SER A 70 -6.21 7.88 16.81
C SER A 70 -6.12 9.21 17.56
N LYS A 71 -5.04 9.97 17.39
CA LYS A 71 -4.81 11.27 18.04
C LYS A 71 -5.13 12.48 17.14
N THR A 72 -5.65 12.25 15.93
CA THR A 72 -5.92 13.30 14.94
C THR A 72 -7.43 13.59 14.78
N ILE A 73 -8.22 13.31 15.82
CA ILE A 73 -9.64 13.73 15.90
C ILE A 73 -9.71 15.07 16.63
#